data_AF-A0A1B9G8K9-F1
#
_entry.id   AF-A0A1B9G8K9-F1
#
_cell.length_a   1.000
_cell.length_b   1.000
_cell.length_c   1.000
_cell.angle_alpha   90.00
_cell.angle_beta   90.00
_cell.angle_gamma   90.00
#
_symmetry.space_group_name_H-M   'P 1'
#
loop_
_entity.id
_entity.type
_entity.pdbx_description
1 polymer ?
#
loop_
_entity_poly.entity_id
_entity_poly.type
_entity_poly.pdbx_seq_one_letter_code
_entity_poly.pdbx_strand_id
1 'polypeptide(L)'
;MFSRFVLFSLFSTLALASYIPLATRDEGTQISDFRSVSNPGLCITNQWSNDVEMTGCGVEGSSPQAMQRYTYIFGQSAQIRRHSIVKDVDTQDCLDAGDDVSNGSGITVQSCEEGKGSQMFKVGRSDSSEDDQHNLMIAIGSGDSQKYCLDVEKDSTGSWSNPFGYEKELQAWECHAPDHPDAAQTEMFAKPLFFSLFTLSLTQALHLPLLARNEVDRVEIFQSSLLDLHICVTEQNGGSDAIALSICGDGSAQPHQRFSFNEYGKGPIGNGDGECLDSGENVYNGVRFNFVDCEEDKQSQVFRIDEKEGGEFMVKNGNEEKYCLDVEKDSQPGGPNKPYGYQRRLQAWECHEPEHPDIKQQYFRYFVEHDSK
;
A
#
# COMPACT_ATOMS: atom_id res chain seq x y z
N MET A 1 -14.26 49.89 19.14
CA MET A 1 -14.02 48.98 17.99
C MET A 1 -13.12 47.82 18.43
N PHE A 2 -13.61 46.94 19.30
CA PHE A 2 -12.92 45.74 19.80
C PHE A 2 -13.96 44.65 19.96
N SER A 3 -14.34 43.95 18.88
CA SER A 3 -15.29 42.81 18.99
C SER A 3 -15.35 41.91 17.73
N ARG A 4 -14.35 41.92 16.83
CA ARG A 4 -14.41 41.09 15.60
C ARG A 4 -13.27 40.09 15.41
N PHE A 5 -12.31 40.01 16.34
CA PHE A 5 -11.15 39.12 16.20
C PHE A 5 -11.16 37.87 17.10
N VAL A 6 -12.21 37.64 17.89
CA VAL A 6 -12.22 36.51 18.85
C VAL A 6 -13.00 35.28 18.34
N LEU A 7 -13.79 35.41 17.26
CA LEU A 7 -14.64 34.32 16.79
C LEU A 7 -13.98 33.38 15.76
N PHE A 8 -12.83 33.73 15.19
CA PHE A 8 -12.11 32.85 14.26
C PHE A 8 -11.15 31.86 14.93
N SER A 9 -10.73 32.12 16.17
CA SER A 9 -9.85 31.21 16.93
C SER A 9 -10.60 30.06 17.61
N LEU A 10 -11.93 30.04 17.58
CA LEU A 10 -12.77 29.03 18.23
C LEU A 10 -13.31 27.95 17.28
N PHE A 11 -13.15 28.11 15.96
CA PHE A 11 -13.52 27.08 14.98
C PHE A 11 -12.34 26.21 14.50
N SER A 12 -11.10 26.61 14.78
CA SER A 12 -9.89 25.86 14.40
C SER A 12 -9.45 24.81 15.43
N THR A 13 -10.13 24.71 16.58
CA THR A 13 -9.80 23.76 17.66
C THR A 13 -10.81 22.63 17.82
N LEU A 14 -11.78 22.51 16.91
CA LEU A 14 -12.81 21.46 16.94
C LEU A 14 -12.61 20.34 15.89
N ALA A 15 -11.45 20.31 15.22
CA ALA A 15 -11.09 19.27 14.24
C ALA A 15 -9.97 18.33 14.71
N LEU A 16 -9.51 18.43 15.96
CA LEU A 16 -8.55 17.50 16.55
C LEU A 16 -9.21 16.75 17.71
N ALA A 17 -9.12 15.41 17.62
CA ALA A 17 -9.52 14.42 18.61
C ALA A 17 -11.03 14.22 18.84
N SER A 18 -11.74 13.62 17.88
CA SER A 18 -12.89 12.78 18.24
C SER A 18 -12.40 11.42 18.74
N TYR A 19 -12.13 11.41 20.04
CA TYR A 19 -11.94 10.24 20.91
C TYR A 19 -13.11 9.27 20.76
N ILE A 20 -12.84 8.01 20.37
CA ILE A 20 -13.76 6.91 20.66
C ILE A 20 -13.02 5.98 21.63
N PRO A 21 -13.45 5.89 22.90
CA PRO A 21 -13.04 4.76 23.71
C PRO A 21 -13.53 3.50 22.98
N LEU A 22 -12.67 2.52 22.76
CA LEU A 22 -12.99 1.17 22.25
C LEU A 22 -14.08 0.42 23.07
N ALA A 23 -14.68 1.09 24.05
CA ALA A 23 -15.83 0.65 24.81
C ALA A 23 -16.95 1.69 24.64
N THR A 24 -18.02 1.36 23.91
CA THR A 24 -19.44 1.73 24.20
C THR A 24 -20.46 1.52 23.04
N ARG A 25 -20.17 0.77 21.96
CA ARG A 25 -21.22 0.39 20.99
C ARG A 25 -21.51 -1.10 20.97
N ASP A 26 -22.76 -1.49 21.19
CA ASP A 26 -23.21 -2.90 21.19
C ASP A 26 -23.12 -3.63 19.82
N GLU A 27 -22.47 -3.03 18.84
CA GLU A 27 -22.28 -3.56 17.48
C GLU A 27 -20.81 -3.34 17.10
N GLY A 28 -20.11 -4.40 16.67
CA GLY A 28 -18.66 -4.43 16.49
C GLY A 28 -18.08 -3.23 15.74
N THR A 29 -16.81 -2.91 16.03
CA THR A 29 -16.11 -1.83 15.31
C THR A 29 -15.47 -2.42 14.06
N GLN A 30 -15.83 -1.87 12.90
CA GLN A 30 -15.14 -2.19 11.67
C GLN A 30 -13.75 -1.53 11.69
N ILE A 31 -12.71 -2.35 11.59
CA ILE A 31 -11.32 -1.91 11.63
C ILE A 31 -10.73 -2.22 10.26
N SER A 32 -10.38 -1.18 9.50
CA SER A 32 -9.51 -1.37 8.34
C SER A 32 -8.07 -1.49 8.81
N ASP A 33 -7.31 -2.33 8.12
CA ASP A 33 -5.86 -2.29 8.12
C ASP A 33 -5.25 -2.49 9.52
N PHE A 34 -5.23 -3.75 9.98
CA PHE A 34 -4.28 -4.11 11.03
C PHE A 34 -2.87 -4.02 10.45
N ARG A 35 -2.04 -3.10 10.96
CA ARG A 35 -0.69 -2.82 10.46
C ARG A 35 0.36 -3.22 11.48
N SER A 36 1.53 -3.66 11.03
CA SER A 36 2.64 -3.92 11.96
C SER A 36 3.21 -2.62 12.52
N VAL A 37 3.53 -2.60 13.82
CA VAL A 37 4.33 -1.52 14.40
C VAL A 37 5.80 -1.61 13.94
N SER A 38 6.34 -2.82 13.85
CA SER A 38 7.73 -3.04 13.38
C SER A 38 7.95 -2.66 11.91
N ASN A 39 6.90 -2.69 11.09
CA ASN A 39 6.92 -2.22 9.70
C ASN A 39 5.54 -1.62 9.32
N PRO A 40 5.35 -0.29 9.49
CA PRO A 40 4.05 0.37 9.27
C PRO A 40 3.48 0.28 7.86
N GLY A 41 4.32 -0.07 6.86
CA GLY A 41 3.91 -0.31 5.49
C GLY A 41 3.20 -1.66 5.28
N LEU A 42 3.27 -2.56 6.26
CA LEU A 42 2.68 -3.90 6.17
C LEU A 42 1.33 -4.00 6.87
N CYS A 43 0.38 -4.63 6.17
CA CYS A 43 -0.96 -4.93 6.60
C CYS A 43 -1.20 -6.44 6.66
N ILE A 44 -2.01 -6.89 7.61
CA ILE A 44 -2.55 -8.26 7.65
C ILE A 44 -3.42 -8.48 6.42
N THR A 45 -3.10 -9.50 5.62
CA THR A 45 -3.79 -9.83 4.37
C THR A 45 -4.15 -11.30 4.33
N ASN A 46 -5.40 -11.63 4.05
CA ASN A 46 -5.79 -13.01 3.73
C ASN A 46 -5.48 -13.29 2.25
N GLN A 47 -4.73 -14.35 1.94
CA GLN A 47 -4.04 -14.55 0.66
C GLN A 47 -4.80 -15.39 -0.39
N TRP A 48 -6.10 -15.18 -0.61
CA TRP A 48 -6.97 -16.04 -1.47
C TRP A 48 -7.02 -17.55 -1.09
N SER A 49 -6.03 -18.07 -0.38
CA SER A 49 -6.06 -19.26 0.44
C SER A 49 -6.59 -18.92 1.84
N ASN A 50 -6.59 -19.91 2.72
CA ASN A 50 -6.86 -19.69 4.12
C ASN A 50 -5.68 -19.04 4.85
N ASP A 51 -4.54 -18.82 4.19
CA ASP A 51 -3.34 -18.29 4.86
C ASP A 51 -3.47 -16.77 5.07
N VAL A 52 -2.87 -16.30 6.17
CA VAL A 52 -2.81 -14.88 6.51
C VAL A 52 -1.35 -14.47 6.63
N GLU A 53 -0.98 -13.47 5.86
CA GLU A 53 0.40 -13.00 5.76
C GLU A 53 0.43 -11.47 5.84
N MET A 54 1.63 -10.91 5.97
CA MET A 54 1.85 -9.46 5.98
C MET A 54 2.30 -9.00 4.58
N THR A 55 1.51 -8.12 3.97
CA THR A 55 1.79 -7.54 2.65
C THR A 55 1.77 -6.02 2.72
N GLY A 56 2.24 -5.33 1.68
CA GLY A 56 2.00 -3.90 1.55
C GLY A 56 0.52 -3.53 1.71
N CYS A 57 0.26 -2.42 2.41
CA CYS A 57 -1.10 -1.93 2.65
C CYS A 57 -1.79 -1.42 1.37
N GLY A 58 -2.99 -1.90 1.11
CA GLY A 58 -3.82 -1.50 -0.02
C GLY A 58 -4.47 -0.13 0.20
N VAL A 59 -4.61 0.63 -0.89
CA VAL A 59 -5.33 1.91 -0.90
C VAL A 59 -6.84 1.72 -0.94
N GLU A 60 -7.58 2.76 -0.56
CA GLU A 60 -9.04 2.71 -0.49
C GLU A 60 -9.68 2.29 -1.82
N GLY A 61 -10.51 1.23 -1.77
CA GLY A 61 -11.22 0.69 -2.94
C GLY A 61 -10.43 -0.31 -3.78
N SER A 62 -9.19 -0.64 -3.41
CA SER A 62 -8.37 -1.64 -4.13
C SER A 62 -8.69 -3.08 -3.71
N SER A 63 -8.37 -4.06 -4.59
CA SER A 63 -8.48 -5.50 -4.26
C SER A 63 -7.69 -5.89 -3.00
N PRO A 64 -6.43 -5.44 -2.80
CA PRO A 64 -5.67 -5.77 -1.59
C PRO A 64 -6.33 -5.20 -0.34
N GLN A 65 -6.93 -4.01 -0.41
CA GLN A 65 -7.67 -3.47 0.73
C GLN A 65 -8.89 -4.33 1.11
N ALA A 66 -9.60 -4.90 0.13
CA ALA A 66 -10.70 -5.83 0.43
C ALA A 66 -10.19 -7.08 1.17
N MET A 67 -8.97 -7.53 0.89
CA MET A 67 -8.29 -8.67 1.52
C MET A 67 -7.65 -8.32 2.88
N GLN A 68 -7.52 -7.03 3.18
CA GLN A 68 -6.98 -6.48 4.43
C GLN A 68 -8.06 -5.92 5.36
N ARG A 69 -9.32 -5.98 4.94
CA ARG A 69 -10.46 -5.54 5.73
C ARG A 69 -10.86 -6.62 6.71
N TYR A 70 -10.85 -6.26 7.99
CA TYR A 70 -11.31 -7.10 9.09
C TYR A 70 -12.33 -6.34 9.95
N THR A 71 -13.01 -7.04 10.82
CA THR A 71 -13.97 -6.47 11.76
C THR A 71 -13.68 -7.06 13.12
N TYR A 72 -13.35 -6.22 14.10
CA TYR A 72 -13.18 -6.69 15.46
C TYR A 72 -14.52 -6.61 16.20
N ILE A 73 -15.03 -7.77 16.61
CA ILE A 73 -16.30 -7.88 17.30
C ILE A 73 -16.04 -7.92 18.81
N PHE A 74 -16.32 -6.81 19.48
CA PHE A 74 -16.30 -6.72 20.94
C PHE A 74 -17.70 -6.95 21.54
N GLY A 75 -17.79 -7.52 22.74
CA GLY A 75 -19.01 -7.48 23.56
C GLY A 75 -19.82 -8.77 23.71
N GLN A 76 -20.97 -8.65 24.40
CA GLN A 76 -21.85 -9.76 24.81
C GLN A 76 -22.88 -10.15 23.73
N SER A 77 -22.50 -10.21 22.46
CA SER A 77 -23.40 -10.79 21.45
C SER A 77 -23.81 -12.20 21.87
N ALA A 78 -25.11 -12.52 21.72
CA ALA A 78 -25.69 -13.83 21.97
C ALA A 78 -25.34 -14.85 20.87
N GLN A 79 -24.52 -14.44 19.88
CA GLN A 79 -23.98 -15.32 18.85
C GLN A 79 -22.46 -15.36 18.97
N ILE A 80 -21.90 -16.57 19.08
CA ILE A 80 -20.69 -17.17 18.48
C ILE A 80 -19.35 -16.37 18.43
N ARG A 81 -19.32 -15.04 18.40
CA ARG A 81 -18.20 -14.23 17.89
C ARG A 81 -17.59 -13.25 18.88
N ARG A 82 -17.70 -13.53 20.19
CA ARG A 82 -17.17 -12.59 21.20
C ARG A 82 -15.66 -12.53 21.06
N HIS A 83 -15.14 -11.32 20.91
CA HIS A 83 -13.71 -11.06 20.79
C HIS A 83 -13.07 -11.66 19.53
N SER A 84 -13.83 -11.89 18.46
CA SER A 84 -13.27 -12.42 17.21
C SER A 84 -12.84 -11.30 16.26
N ILE A 85 -11.79 -11.55 15.48
CA ILE A 85 -11.40 -10.74 14.32
C ILE A 85 -11.96 -11.44 13.08
N VAL A 86 -12.96 -10.82 12.45
CA VAL A 86 -13.75 -11.38 11.37
C VAL A 86 -13.29 -10.80 10.03
N LYS A 87 -12.89 -11.65 9.08
CA LYS A 87 -12.49 -11.25 7.73
C LYS A 87 -13.69 -10.82 6.89
N ASP A 88 -14.76 -11.60 6.96
CA ASP A 88 -16.01 -11.37 6.25
C ASP A 88 -17.19 -11.81 7.14
N VAL A 89 -18.07 -10.85 7.42
CA VAL A 89 -19.22 -11.05 8.32
C VAL A 89 -20.30 -11.92 7.69
N ASP A 90 -20.40 -11.93 6.36
CA ASP A 90 -21.41 -12.64 5.58
C ASP A 90 -21.04 -14.12 5.42
N THR A 91 -19.78 -14.41 5.07
CA THR A 91 -19.27 -15.80 4.99
C THR A 91 -18.97 -16.40 6.36
N GLN A 92 -18.92 -15.56 7.41
CA GLN A 92 -18.57 -15.95 8.77
C GLN A 92 -17.16 -16.50 8.88
N ASP A 93 -16.20 -15.80 8.26
CA ASP A 93 -14.80 -16.20 8.29
C ASP A 93 -14.03 -15.40 9.34
N CYS A 94 -13.34 -16.11 10.23
CA CYS A 94 -12.61 -15.59 11.38
C CYS A 94 -11.10 -15.86 11.23
N LEU A 95 -10.30 -14.95 11.77
CA LEU A 95 -8.88 -15.21 12.02
C LEU A 95 -8.75 -16.39 13.01
N ASP A 96 -7.85 -17.34 12.75
CA ASP A 96 -7.69 -18.57 13.51
C ASP A 96 -6.20 -18.92 13.66
N ALA A 97 -5.74 -19.08 14.90
CA ALA A 97 -4.38 -19.47 15.25
C ALA A 97 -4.14 -21.00 15.30
N GLY A 98 -5.13 -21.79 14.87
CA GLY A 98 -5.10 -23.25 14.86
C GLY A 98 -5.49 -23.89 16.19
N ASP A 99 -5.78 -25.19 16.17
CA ASP A 99 -6.29 -25.91 17.34
C ASP A 99 -5.27 -26.03 18.50
N ASP A 100 -3.98 -26.05 18.14
CA ASP A 100 -2.85 -26.16 19.08
C ASP A 100 -1.94 -24.92 18.96
N VAL A 101 -2.37 -23.81 19.57
CA VAL A 101 -1.62 -22.54 19.54
C VAL A 101 -0.29 -22.68 20.30
N SER A 102 0.81 -22.41 19.59
CA SER A 102 2.18 -22.45 20.09
C SER A 102 3.04 -21.42 19.36
N ASN A 103 4.28 -21.20 19.82
CA ASN A 103 5.23 -20.34 19.13
C ASN A 103 5.47 -20.87 17.70
N GLY A 104 5.19 -20.04 16.70
CA GLY A 104 5.31 -20.40 15.29
C GLY A 104 4.05 -21.02 14.69
N SER A 105 2.95 -21.12 15.44
CA SER A 105 1.67 -21.52 14.84
C SER A 105 1.23 -20.45 13.83
N GLY A 106 1.07 -20.84 12.56
CA GLY A 106 0.61 -19.94 11.52
C GLY A 106 -0.81 -19.43 11.76
N ILE A 107 -1.11 -18.26 11.22
CA ILE A 107 -2.43 -17.63 11.30
C ILE A 107 -3.18 -17.87 10.00
N THR A 108 -4.44 -18.30 10.12
CA THR A 108 -5.30 -18.59 8.98
C THR A 108 -6.64 -17.87 9.09
N VAL A 109 -7.44 -17.91 8.02
CA VAL A 109 -8.85 -17.59 8.01
C VAL A 109 -9.62 -18.91 7.92
N GLN A 110 -10.53 -19.14 8.85
CA GLN A 110 -11.39 -20.32 8.93
C GLN A 110 -12.81 -19.89 9.26
N SER A 111 -13.78 -20.79 9.05
CA SER A 111 -15.15 -20.52 9.50
C SER A 111 -15.18 -20.27 11.01
N CYS A 112 -15.93 -19.26 11.43
CA CYS A 112 -16.08 -18.87 12.82
C CYS A 112 -16.76 -19.98 13.64
N GLU A 113 -16.11 -20.42 14.72
CA GLU A 113 -16.57 -21.47 15.62
C GLU A 113 -16.83 -20.89 17.03
N GLU A 114 -17.97 -21.25 17.62
CA GLU A 114 -18.37 -20.70 18.92
C GLU A 114 -17.46 -21.19 20.04
N GLY A 115 -16.83 -20.25 20.74
CA GLY A 115 -16.01 -20.55 21.91
C GLY A 115 -14.66 -21.20 21.57
N LYS A 116 -14.28 -21.28 20.29
CA LYS A 116 -12.95 -21.75 19.88
C LYS A 116 -11.89 -20.74 20.31
N GLY A 117 -11.05 -21.13 21.26
CA GLY A 117 -10.06 -20.23 21.88
C GLY A 117 -9.07 -19.62 20.88
N SER A 118 -8.70 -20.35 19.82
CA SER A 118 -7.78 -19.88 18.78
C SER A 118 -8.38 -18.79 17.85
N GLN A 119 -9.70 -18.58 17.92
CA GLN A 119 -10.42 -17.53 17.17
C GLN A 119 -10.88 -16.37 18.08
N MET A 120 -10.40 -16.36 19.33
CA MET A 120 -10.67 -15.31 20.30
C MET A 120 -9.44 -14.44 20.49
N PHE A 121 -9.60 -13.14 20.29
CA PHE A 121 -8.56 -12.13 20.31
C PHE A 121 -8.93 -11.01 21.27
N LYS A 122 -8.10 -10.79 22.27
CA LYS A 122 -8.22 -9.60 23.12
C LYS A 122 -7.30 -8.53 22.58
N VAL A 123 -7.91 -7.52 21.99
CA VAL A 123 -7.22 -6.30 21.58
C VAL A 123 -7.05 -5.39 22.81
N GLY A 124 -5.82 -5.25 23.28
CA GLY A 124 -5.43 -4.35 24.36
C GLY A 124 -4.51 -3.25 23.86
N ARG A 125 -4.40 -2.14 24.61
CA ARG A 125 -3.32 -1.18 24.38
C ARG A 125 -2.00 -1.78 24.86
N SER A 126 -0.93 -1.62 24.11
CA SER A 126 0.41 -1.77 24.68
C SER A 126 0.79 -0.47 25.38
N ASP A 127 1.47 -0.57 26.52
CA ASP A 127 1.88 0.61 27.32
C ASP A 127 3.12 1.31 26.70
N SER A 128 3.49 1.00 25.45
CA SER A 128 4.75 1.40 24.80
C SER A 128 4.75 2.76 24.12
N SER A 129 3.61 3.43 23.91
CA SER A 129 3.57 4.73 23.22
C SER A 129 3.19 5.91 24.13
N GLU A 130 4.10 6.89 24.21
CA GLU A 130 3.84 8.24 24.77
C GLU A 130 3.13 9.16 23.77
N ASP A 131 3.07 8.78 22.48
CA ASP A 131 2.39 9.51 21.41
C ASP A 131 0.95 9.00 21.19
N ASP A 132 0.07 9.88 20.72
CA ASP A 132 -1.37 9.65 20.44
C ASP A 132 -1.67 8.51 19.42
N GLN A 133 -0.65 7.81 18.91
CA GLN A 133 -0.80 6.57 18.14
C GLN A 133 -0.77 5.37 19.10
N HIS A 134 -1.94 4.79 19.34
CA HIS A 134 -2.09 3.66 20.26
C HIS A 134 -1.68 2.36 19.59
N ASN A 135 -0.51 1.84 19.95
CA ASN A 135 -0.10 0.48 19.63
C ASN A 135 -1.06 -0.51 20.31
N LEU A 136 -1.43 -1.55 19.58
CA LEU A 136 -2.36 -2.59 20.03
C LEU A 136 -1.62 -3.91 20.15
N MET A 137 -1.75 -4.54 21.30
CA MET A 137 -1.38 -5.93 21.47
C MET A 137 -2.62 -6.79 21.24
N ILE A 138 -2.55 -7.74 20.32
CA ILE A 138 -3.66 -8.64 19.96
C ILE A 138 -3.36 -10.01 20.57
N ALA A 139 -3.85 -10.24 21.78
CA ALA A 139 -3.61 -11.49 22.51
C ALA A 139 -4.60 -12.58 22.09
N ILE A 140 -4.12 -13.81 21.90
CA ILE A 140 -4.87 -14.97 21.41
C ILE A 140 -5.35 -15.81 22.61
N GLY A 141 -6.60 -16.25 22.57
CA GLY A 141 -7.21 -17.09 23.59
C GLY A 141 -8.25 -16.38 24.46
N SER A 142 -9.04 -17.20 25.17
CA SER A 142 -10.03 -16.75 26.14
C SER A 142 -9.49 -16.83 27.58
N GLY A 143 -9.90 -15.88 28.43
CA GLY A 143 -9.56 -15.87 29.86
C GLY A 143 -8.23 -15.18 30.20
N ASP A 144 -7.74 -15.43 31.42
CA ASP A 144 -6.57 -14.73 32.01
C ASP A 144 -5.22 -15.33 31.57
N SER A 145 -5.22 -16.45 30.83
CA SER A 145 -4.02 -17.17 30.38
C SER A 145 -3.70 -16.91 28.91
N GLN A 146 -3.77 -15.66 28.49
CA GLN A 146 -3.39 -15.22 27.15
C GLN A 146 -1.87 -15.22 27.02
N LYS A 147 -1.33 -16.41 26.74
CA LYS A 147 0.11 -16.63 26.61
C LYS A 147 0.66 -16.13 25.27
N TYR A 148 -0.15 -16.22 24.22
CA TYR A 148 0.27 -15.93 22.85
C TYR A 148 -0.40 -14.67 22.31
N CYS A 149 0.31 -13.99 21.42
CA CYS A 149 -0.08 -12.80 20.73
C CYS A 149 0.11 -12.99 19.23
N LEU A 150 -0.60 -12.18 18.46
CA LEU A 150 -0.37 -12.07 17.04
C LEU A 150 0.98 -11.41 16.80
N ASP A 151 1.83 -12.05 15.98
CA ASP A 151 3.24 -11.70 15.84
C ASP A 151 3.66 -11.73 14.38
N VAL A 152 4.48 -10.75 13.98
CA VAL A 152 5.12 -10.72 12.65
C VAL A 152 6.45 -11.46 12.72
N GLU A 153 6.56 -12.59 12.02
CA GLU A 153 7.74 -13.43 12.10
C GLU A 153 8.97 -12.72 11.51
N LYS A 154 9.87 -12.27 12.39
CA LYS A 154 11.07 -11.52 12.04
C LYS A 154 11.93 -12.18 10.97
N ASP A 155 12.15 -13.49 11.11
CA ASP A 155 13.07 -14.25 10.27
C ASP A 155 12.40 -14.89 9.04
N SER A 156 11.07 -14.72 8.89
CA SER A 156 10.36 -15.19 7.70
C SER A 156 10.90 -14.48 6.45
N THR A 157 11.05 -15.26 5.38
CA THR A 157 11.37 -14.76 4.06
C THR A 157 10.09 -14.66 3.26
N GLY A 158 9.75 -13.44 2.84
CA GLY A 158 8.62 -13.21 1.94
C GLY A 158 8.65 -14.13 0.72
N SER A 159 7.50 -14.64 0.31
CA SER A 159 7.35 -15.38 -0.94
C SER A 159 6.48 -14.61 -1.92
N TRP A 160 6.91 -14.63 -3.18
CA TRP A 160 6.19 -14.03 -4.29
C TRP A 160 5.52 -15.08 -5.18
N SER A 161 5.45 -16.34 -4.72
CA SER A 161 4.70 -17.41 -5.40
C SER A 161 3.19 -17.33 -5.17
N ASN A 162 2.76 -16.59 -4.16
CA ASN A 162 1.35 -16.33 -3.83
C ASN A 162 0.82 -15.17 -4.69
N PRO A 163 -0.49 -15.11 -5.00
CA PRO A 163 -1.06 -14.16 -5.96
C PRO A 163 -0.83 -12.68 -5.64
N PHE A 164 -0.60 -12.33 -4.37
CA PHE A 164 -0.27 -10.96 -3.92
C PHE A 164 1.17 -10.85 -3.40
N GLY A 165 1.87 -11.98 -3.32
CA GLY A 165 3.08 -12.15 -2.53
C GLY A 165 2.92 -11.71 -1.08
N TYR A 166 3.95 -11.97 -0.29
CA TYR A 166 4.05 -11.43 1.06
C TYR A 166 5.48 -11.08 1.39
N GLU A 167 5.63 -10.19 2.36
CA GLU A 167 6.93 -9.76 2.86
C GLU A 167 7.30 -10.47 4.16
N LYS A 168 6.30 -10.75 5.01
CA LYS A 168 6.45 -11.45 6.28
C LYS A 168 5.30 -12.40 6.56
N GLU A 169 5.59 -13.50 7.25
CA GLU A 169 4.58 -14.42 7.77
C GLU A 169 3.99 -13.87 9.06
N LEU A 170 2.73 -14.24 9.31
CA LEU A 170 2.03 -13.94 10.54
C LEU A 170 1.91 -15.21 11.37
N GLN A 171 2.31 -15.14 12.63
CA GLN A 171 2.35 -16.28 13.54
C GLN A 171 1.72 -15.94 14.90
N ALA A 172 1.44 -16.98 15.67
CA ALA A 172 1.27 -16.86 17.10
C ALA A 172 2.63 -16.97 17.78
N TRP A 173 2.91 -16.05 18.70
CA TRP A 173 4.13 -16.08 19.51
C TRP A 173 3.86 -15.64 20.94
N GLU A 174 4.74 -15.94 21.88
CA GLU A 174 4.59 -15.49 23.28
C GLU A 174 4.46 -13.96 23.34
N CYS A 175 3.43 -13.48 24.07
CA CYS A 175 3.24 -12.04 24.25
C CYS A 175 4.45 -11.43 24.97
N HIS A 176 4.94 -10.30 24.47
CA HIS A 176 6.10 -9.62 25.01
C HIS A 176 5.71 -8.35 25.76
N ALA A 177 6.41 -8.08 26.86
CA ALA A 177 6.26 -6.81 27.57
C ALA A 177 6.83 -5.66 26.72
N PRO A 178 6.33 -4.41 26.87
CA PRO A 178 6.79 -3.25 26.10
C PRO A 178 8.31 -3.01 26.03
N ASP A 179 9.04 -3.44 27.05
CA ASP A 179 10.49 -3.28 27.18
C ASP A 179 11.30 -4.45 26.58
N HIS A 180 10.63 -5.47 26.03
CA HIS A 180 11.26 -6.60 25.36
C HIS A 180 11.76 -6.18 23.96
N PRO A 181 12.95 -6.64 23.51
CA PRO A 181 13.50 -6.27 22.19
C PRO A 181 12.60 -6.65 21.00
N ASP A 182 11.75 -7.66 21.18
CA ASP A 182 10.81 -8.14 20.16
C ASP A 182 9.37 -7.63 20.36
N ALA A 183 9.14 -6.70 21.29
CA ALA A 183 7.78 -6.18 21.58
C ALA A 183 7.08 -5.64 20.32
N ALA A 184 7.79 -4.91 19.46
CA ALA A 184 7.26 -4.32 18.24
C ALA A 184 6.76 -5.35 17.19
N GLN A 185 7.16 -6.62 17.29
CA GLN A 185 6.66 -7.70 16.42
C GLN A 185 5.24 -8.13 16.81
N THR A 186 4.91 -8.03 18.10
CA THR A 186 3.60 -8.36 18.68
C THR A 186 2.62 -7.18 18.75
N GLU A 187 3.08 -5.99 18.33
CA GLU A 187 2.29 -4.77 18.35
C GLU A 187 1.78 -4.40 16.96
N MET A 188 0.52 -3.97 16.91
CA MET A 188 -0.21 -3.63 15.69
C MET A 188 -0.87 -2.25 15.80
N PHE A 189 -1.02 -1.55 14.68
CA PHE A 189 -1.95 -0.43 14.57
C PHE A 189 -3.28 -0.89 13.98
N ALA A 190 -4.37 -0.23 14.35
CA ALA A 190 -5.68 -0.44 13.76
C ALA A 190 -6.24 0.91 13.31
N LYS A 191 -6.60 1.04 12.02
CA LYS A 191 -7.25 2.25 11.52
C LYS A 191 -8.77 2.03 11.49
N PRO A 192 -9.57 2.75 12.31
CA PRO A 192 -11.01 2.62 12.21
C PRO A 192 -11.51 3.06 10.83
N LEU A 193 -12.43 2.29 10.23
CA LEU A 193 -13.12 2.70 9.01
C LEU A 193 -14.10 3.82 9.36
N PHE A 194 -13.69 5.07 9.13
CA PHE A 194 -14.65 6.17 9.18
C PHE A 194 -15.48 6.16 7.89
N PHE A 195 -16.80 6.03 8.03
CA PHE A 195 -17.73 6.51 7.01
C PHE A 195 -17.47 8.02 6.85
N SER A 196 -16.78 8.39 5.76
CA SER A 196 -16.70 9.79 5.34
C SER A 196 -18.11 10.27 5.04
N LEU A 197 -18.74 10.91 6.01
CA LEU A 197 -20.00 11.64 5.80
C LEU A 197 -19.66 12.84 4.91
N PHE A 198 -19.90 12.64 3.61
CA PHE A 198 -20.03 13.66 2.57
C PHE A 198 -20.08 15.11 3.08
N THR A 199 -18.95 15.81 3.03
CA THR A 199 -18.96 17.24 2.71
C THR A 199 -19.02 17.36 1.19
N LEU A 200 -20.25 17.29 0.66
CA LEU A 200 -20.59 17.70 -0.70
C LEU A 200 -20.31 19.22 -0.84
N SER A 201 -19.04 19.58 -1.04
CA SER A 201 -18.69 20.87 -1.62
C SER A 201 -18.85 20.74 -3.12
N LEU A 202 -19.96 21.29 -3.61
CA LEU A 202 -20.31 21.43 -5.01
C LEU A 202 -19.24 22.26 -5.73
N THR A 203 -18.20 21.62 -6.27
CA THR A 203 -17.35 22.23 -7.30
C THR A 203 -17.70 21.60 -8.62
N GLN A 204 -18.43 22.36 -9.42
CA GLN A 204 -18.84 22.03 -10.77
C GLN A 204 -17.62 21.70 -11.63
N ALA A 205 -17.80 20.68 -12.46
CA ALA A 205 -16.97 20.37 -13.61
C ALA A 205 -16.69 21.63 -14.44
N LEU A 206 -15.44 22.06 -14.43
CA LEU A 206 -14.86 22.92 -15.44
C LEU A 206 -13.59 22.23 -15.90
N HIS A 207 -13.65 21.61 -17.08
CA HIS A 207 -12.47 21.36 -17.90
C HIS A 207 -11.81 22.72 -18.18
N LEU A 208 -10.77 23.02 -17.42
CA LEU A 208 -9.84 24.10 -17.68
C LEU A 208 -8.51 23.45 -18.08
N PRO A 209 -7.93 23.81 -19.24
CA PRO A 209 -6.58 23.37 -19.57
C PRO A 209 -5.64 23.96 -18.52
N LEU A 210 -4.83 23.11 -17.88
CA LEU A 210 -3.80 23.52 -16.93
C LEU A 210 -2.88 24.55 -17.60
N LEU A 211 -3.00 25.81 -17.16
CA LEU A 211 -2.12 26.91 -17.52
C LEU A 211 -0.99 26.97 -16.48
N ALA A 212 0.20 26.57 -16.92
CA ALA A 212 1.53 27.01 -16.51
C ALA A 212 1.76 27.30 -15.01
N ARG A 213 2.34 26.33 -14.30
CA ARG A 213 3.14 26.58 -13.08
C ARG A 213 4.48 25.89 -13.18
N ASN A 214 5.56 26.64 -12.99
CA ASN A 214 6.95 26.16 -12.98
C ASN A 214 7.32 25.34 -11.73
N GLU A 215 6.39 24.64 -11.09
CA GLU A 215 6.74 23.71 -9.99
C GLU A 215 6.84 22.30 -10.60
N VAL A 216 7.99 21.65 -10.38
CA VAL A 216 8.24 20.29 -10.85
C VAL A 216 7.35 19.36 -10.02
N ASP A 217 6.18 19.02 -10.54
CA ASP A 217 5.29 18.05 -9.91
C ASP A 217 6.00 16.69 -9.86
N ARG A 218 6.20 16.17 -8.65
CA ARG A 218 6.64 14.78 -8.46
C ARG A 218 5.39 13.90 -8.52
N VAL A 219 5.48 12.85 -9.34
CA VAL A 219 4.38 11.91 -9.55
C VAL A 219 4.79 10.49 -9.23
N GLU A 220 3.82 9.71 -8.78
CA GLU A 220 3.90 8.25 -8.74
C GLU A 220 3.27 7.70 -10.01
N ILE A 221 3.92 6.74 -10.67
CA ILE A 221 3.45 6.13 -11.93
C ILE A 221 3.00 4.69 -11.66
N PHE A 222 1.78 4.35 -12.08
CA PHE A 222 1.14 3.05 -11.86
C PHE A 222 0.82 2.40 -13.20
N GLN A 223 0.74 1.07 -13.23
CA GLN A 223 0.28 0.39 -14.42
C GLN A 223 -1.25 0.15 -14.40
N SER A 224 -1.94 0.52 -15.47
CA SER A 224 -3.40 0.69 -15.45
C SER A 224 -4.19 -0.62 -15.46
N SER A 225 -3.60 -1.73 -15.93
CA SER A 225 -4.28 -3.03 -15.92
C SER A 225 -3.98 -3.89 -14.70
N LEU A 226 -3.10 -3.44 -13.81
CA LEU A 226 -2.75 -4.07 -12.53
C LEU A 226 -3.10 -3.13 -11.36
N LEU A 227 -4.09 -2.23 -11.55
CA LEU A 227 -4.64 -1.39 -10.48
C LEU A 227 -5.12 -2.22 -9.27
N ASP A 228 -5.41 -3.51 -9.48
CA ASP A 228 -5.79 -4.46 -8.43
C ASP A 228 -4.61 -4.92 -7.54
N LEU A 229 -3.37 -4.51 -7.82
CA LEU A 229 -2.18 -4.89 -7.03
C LEU A 229 -1.40 -3.70 -6.45
N HIS A 230 -1.87 -2.46 -6.66
CA HIS A 230 -1.22 -1.21 -6.20
C HIS A 230 0.31 -1.21 -6.43
N ILE A 231 0.68 -1.32 -7.71
CA ILE A 231 2.07 -1.47 -8.15
C ILE A 231 2.53 -0.19 -8.86
N CYS A 232 3.70 0.31 -8.45
CA CYS A 232 4.33 1.54 -8.92
C CYS A 232 5.58 1.24 -9.73
N VAL A 233 5.85 2.09 -10.71
CA VAL A 233 7.20 2.23 -11.26
C VAL A 233 8.12 2.63 -10.12
N THR A 234 9.18 1.87 -9.95
CA THR A 234 10.05 1.92 -8.78
C THR A 234 11.49 1.81 -9.28
N GLU A 235 12.31 2.81 -8.97
CA GLU A 235 13.75 2.74 -9.16
C GLU A 235 14.34 1.70 -8.22
N GLN A 236 15.14 0.76 -8.73
CA GLN A 236 15.64 -0.41 -8.01
C GLN A 236 17.09 -0.29 -7.53
N ASN A 237 17.67 0.92 -7.48
CA ASN A 237 19.10 1.20 -7.27
C ASN A 237 20.07 0.38 -8.16
N GLY A 238 20.71 1.06 -9.11
CA GLY A 238 21.97 0.61 -9.73
C GLY A 238 21.90 -0.40 -10.89
N GLY A 239 22.49 -0.01 -12.02
CA GLY A 239 22.80 -0.87 -13.18
C GLY A 239 21.62 -1.16 -14.12
N SER A 240 21.78 -2.19 -14.97
CA SER A 240 20.71 -2.67 -15.85
C SER A 240 19.48 -3.11 -15.05
N ASP A 241 18.28 -2.84 -15.58
CA ASP A 241 17.00 -2.97 -14.87
C ASP A 241 16.87 -1.97 -13.71
N ALA A 242 17.16 -0.70 -13.97
CA ALA A 242 17.08 0.35 -12.96
C ALA A 242 15.63 0.68 -12.57
N ILE A 243 14.65 0.34 -13.41
CA ILE A 243 13.23 0.48 -13.09
C ILE A 243 12.49 -0.84 -13.21
N ALA A 244 11.54 -1.04 -12.30
CA ALA A 244 10.63 -2.16 -12.32
C ALA A 244 9.31 -1.77 -11.63
N LEU A 245 8.32 -2.63 -11.79
CA LEU A 245 7.04 -2.50 -11.11
C LEU A 245 7.15 -3.16 -9.72
N SER A 246 6.99 -2.42 -8.64
CA SER A 246 7.01 -2.92 -7.24
C SER A 246 5.79 -2.41 -6.47
N ILE A 247 5.51 -2.95 -5.29
CA ILE A 247 4.42 -2.45 -4.46
C ILE A 247 4.66 -0.96 -4.15
N CYS A 248 3.65 -0.13 -4.35
CA CYS A 248 3.74 1.28 -3.98
C CYS A 248 3.84 1.41 -2.46
N GLY A 249 4.80 2.19 -1.95
CA GLY A 249 4.78 2.61 -0.56
C GLY A 249 3.90 3.83 -0.33
N ASP A 250 3.85 4.31 0.90
CA ASP A 250 3.00 5.42 1.30
C ASP A 250 3.62 6.80 0.99
N GLY A 251 3.53 7.25 -0.26
CA GLY A 251 3.82 8.64 -0.59
C GLY A 251 5.25 9.07 -0.28
N SER A 252 5.41 10.11 0.56
CA SER A 252 6.69 10.83 0.78
C SER A 252 7.81 10.01 1.41
N ALA A 253 7.49 8.81 1.88
CA ALA A 253 8.46 7.86 2.39
C ALA A 253 9.25 7.11 1.29
N GLN A 254 8.83 7.14 0.03
CA GLN A 254 9.48 6.39 -1.07
C GLN A 254 10.03 7.29 -2.19
N PRO A 255 11.19 7.94 -1.99
CA PRO A 255 11.78 8.83 -3.00
C PRO A 255 12.04 8.13 -4.35
N HIS A 256 12.33 6.84 -4.32
CA HIS A 256 12.62 6.01 -5.48
C HIS A 256 11.37 5.59 -6.31
N GLN A 257 10.17 6.02 -5.91
CA GLN A 257 8.91 5.84 -6.66
C GLN A 257 8.38 7.17 -7.22
N ARG A 258 9.14 8.26 -7.04
CA ARG A 258 8.74 9.61 -7.40
C ARG A 258 9.51 10.08 -8.60
N PHE A 259 8.79 10.43 -9.66
CA PHE A 259 9.39 10.90 -10.90
C PHE A 259 8.89 12.30 -11.24
N SER A 260 9.77 13.08 -11.85
CA SER A 260 9.43 14.38 -12.43
C SER A 260 9.42 14.29 -13.94
N PHE A 261 8.42 14.89 -14.58
CA PHE A 261 8.39 15.08 -16.03
C PHE A 261 8.15 16.54 -16.35
N ASN A 262 8.67 17.01 -17.50
CA ASN A 262 8.42 18.36 -17.95
C ASN A 262 6.98 18.48 -18.51
N GLU A 263 6.24 19.50 -18.07
CA GLU A 263 4.80 19.70 -18.37
C GLU A 263 4.43 19.79 -19.87
N TYR A 264 5.40 19.89 -20.78
CA TYR A 264 5.15 20.03 -22.21
C TYR A 264 4.89 18.72 -22.96
N GLY A 265 4.62 17.62 -22.24
CA GLY A 265 4.33 16.31 -22.81
C GLY A 265 5.51 15.66 -23.55
N LYS A 266 6.69 16.29 -23.56
CA LYS A 266 7.95 15.76 -24.07
C LYS A 266 9.13 16.29 -23.25
N GLY A 267 10.00 15.40 -22.80
CA GLY A 267 11.18 15.74 -22.01
C GLY A 267 11.73 14.56 -21.21
N PRO A 268 12.76 14.78 -20.40
CA PRO A 268 13.28 13.76 -19.51
C PRO A 268 12.30 13.40 -18.40
N ILE A 269 12.41 12.14 -17.94
CA ILE A 269 11.77 11.64 -16.73
C ILE A 269 12.86 11.50 -15.67
N GLY A 270 12.87 12.37 -14.67
CA GLY A 270 13.90 12.41 -13.62
C GLY A 270 13.45 11.76 -12.31
N ASN A 271 14.39 11.23 -11.52
CA ASN A 271 14.13 10.73 -10.16
C ASN A 271 14.24 11.83 -9.08
N GLY A 272 14.64 13.05 -9.47
CA GLY A 272 14.81 14.19 -8.58
C GLY A 272 16.17 14.24 -7.87
N ASP A 273 17.05 13.29 -8.12
CA ASP A 273 18.44 13.25 -7.62
C ASP A 273 19.48 13.68 -8.68
N GLY A 274 19.00 14.25 -9.79
CA GLY A 274 19.83 14.70 -10.91
C GLY A 274 20.04 13.63 -11.99
N GLU A 275 19.41 12.46 -11.83
CA GLU A 275 19.42 11.38 -12.81
C GLU A 275 18.10 11.33 -13.59
N CYS A 276 18.20 10.91 -14.84
CA CYS A 276 17.13 10.81 -15.81
C CYS A 276 17.05 9.39 -16.35
N LEU A 277 15.82 8.95 -16.60
CA LEU A 277 15.54 7.69 -17.27
C LEU A 277 16.23 7.70 -18.64
N ASP A 278 16.91 6.63 -18.98
CA ASP A 278 17.68 6.51 -20.20
C ASP A 278 17.42 5.15 -20.84
N SER A 279 16.99 5.20 -22.09
CA SER A 279 16.68 4.03 -22.92
C SER A 279 17.89 3.46 -23.66
N GLY A 280 19.03 4.14 -23.61
CA GLY A 280 20.22 3.85 -24.41
C GLY A 280 20.13 4.36 -25.86
N GLU A 281 21.28 4.41 -26.52
CA GLU A 281 21.41 4.94 -27.90
C GLU A 281 20.76 4.06 -28.98
N ASN A 282 20.50 2.78 -28.68
CA ASN A 282 19.91 1.84 -29.62
C ASN A 282 18.74 1.11 -28.95
N VAL A 283 17.53 1.56 -29.24
CA VAL A 283 16.31 1.02 -28.63
C VAL A 283 15.74 -0.11 -29.49
N TYR A 284 15.43 -1.24 -28.85
CA TYR A 284 14.77 -2.38 -29.47
C TYR A 284 13.91 -3.12 -28.44
N ASN A 285 13.07 -4.05 -28.90
CA ASN A 285 12.21 -4.84 -28.02
C ASN A 285 13.03 -5.58 -26.96
N GLY A 286 12.73 -5.35 -25.69
CA GLY A 286 13.40 -5.95 -24.54
C GLY A 286 14.56 -5.13 -23.96
N VAL A 287 14.87 -3.95 -24.51
CA VAL A 287 15.86 -3.05 -23.91
C VAL A 287 15.40 -2.61 -22.53
N ARG A 288 16.35 -2.49 -21.61
CA ARG A 288 16.12 -2.10 -20.23
C ARG A 288 16.53 -0.65 -20.03
N PHE A 289 15.76 0.05 -19.20
CA PHE A 289 16.06 1.44 -18.88
C PHE A 289 17.01 1.53 -17.70
N ASN A 290 17.82 2.58 -17.72
CA ASN A 290 18.75 2.93 -16.65
C ASN A 290 18.43 4.33 -16.13
N PHE A 291 18.88 4.65 -14.92
CA PHE A 291 19.05 6.04 -14.49
C PHE A 291 20.52 6.41 -14.68
N VAL A 292 20.76 7.57 -15.29
CA VAL A 292 22.08 8.18 -15.47
C VAL A 292 21.92 9.69 -15.35
N ASP A 293 23.01 10.43 -15.17
CA ASP A 293 23.00 11.90 -15.13
C ASP A 293 22.15 12.51 -16.25
N CYS A 294 21.29 13.46 -15.89
CA CYS A 294 20.45 14.19 -16.85
C CYS A 294 21.31 15.03 -17.79
N GLU A 295 21.13 14.85 -19.10
CA GLU A 295 21.85 15.56 -20.15
C GLU A 295 20.86 16.31 -21.07
N GLU A 296 20.99 17.64 -21.20
CA GLU A 296 20.00 18.52 -21.87
C GLU A 296 19.68 18.13 -23.33
N ASP A 297 20.62 17.50 -24.04
CA ASP A 297 20.50 17.19 -25.47
C ASP A 297 20.44 15.69 -25.79
N LYS A 298 20.40 14.83 -24.77
CA LYS A 298 20.52 13.38 -24.96
C LYS A 298 19.18 12.76 -25.35
N GLN A 299 19.08 12.37 -26.62
CA GLN A 299 17.82 11.86 -27.18
C GLN A 299 17.32 10.59 -26.49
N SER A 300 18.21 9.72 -26.01
CA SER A 300 17.84 8.50 -25.29
C SER A 300 17.15 8.75 -23.94
N GLN A 301 17.25 9.98 -23.41
CA GLN A 301 16.59 10.42 -22.17
C GLN A 301 15.29 11.20 -22.44
N VAL A 302 14.94 11.48 -23.69
CA VAL A 302 13.72 12.22 -24.00
C VAL A 302 12.57 11.24 -24.14
N PHE A 303 11.47 11.48 -23.43
CA PHE A 303 10.23 10.71 -23.52
C PHE A 303 9.07 11.62 -23.87
N ARG A 304 8.03 11.06 -24.49
CA ARG A 304 6.78 11.74 -24.78
C ARG A 304 5.65 11.06 -24.02
N ILE A 305 4.82 11.86 -23.35
CA ILE A 305 3.64 11.39 -22.62
C ILE A 305 2.43 11.56 -23.54
N ASP A 306 1.87 10.44 -23.99
CA ASP A 306 0.65 10.41 -24.79
C ASP A 306 -0.54 10.12 -23.87
N GLU A 307 -1.22 11.16 -23.42
CA GLU A 307 -2.44 11.05 -22.62
C GLU A 307 -3.59 10.39 -23.41
N LYS A 308 -4.40 9.61 -22.71
CA LYS A 308 -5.56 8.88 -23.19
C LYS A 308 -6.80 9.30 -22.39
N GLU A 309 -7.97 9.03 -22.95
CA GLU A 309 -9.23 9.20 -22.21
C GLU A 309 -9.22 8.35 -20.92
N GLY A 310 -9.74 8.92 -19.83
CA GLY A 310 -9.81 8.21 -18.54
C GLY A 310 -8.58 8.37 -17.63
N GLY A 311 -7.67 9.29 -17.94
CA GLY A 311 -6.50 9.60 -17.10
C GLY A 311 -5.35 8.61 -17.24
N GLU A 312 -5.35 7.82 -18.32
CA GLU A 312 -4.26 6.92 -18.67
C GLU A 312 -3.28 7.63 -19.62
N PHE A 313 -2.05 7.16 -19.67
CA PHE A 313 -1.05 7.65 -20.61
C PHE A 313 -0.11 6.54 -21.07
N MET A 314 0.52 6.76 -22.22
CA MET A 314 1.65 5.96 -22.69
C MET A 314 2.93 6.78 -22.59
N VAL A 315 4.03 6.14 -22.19
CA VAL A 315 5.36 6.75 -22.22
C VAL A 315 6.07 6.28 -23.47
N LYS A 316 6.21 7.16 -24.45
CA LYS A 316 6.91 6.89 -25.70
C LYS A 316 8.35 7.33 -25.61
N ASN A 317 9.24 6.56 -26.19
CA ASN A 317 10.61 6.97 -26.40
C ASN A 317 10.65 8.13 -27.41
N GLY A 318 11.30 9.23 -27.05
CA GLY A 318 11.36 10.45 -27.85
C GLY A 318 12.37 10.40 -28.99
N ASN A 319 13.37 9.51 -28.92
CA ASN A 319 14.35 9.27 -29.98
C ASN A 319 13.72 8.44 -31.11
N GLU A 320 12.97 7.41 -30.73
CA GLU A 320 12.27 6.51 -31.64
C GLU A 320 10.83 6.31 -31.15
N GLU A 321 9.89 7.15 -31.62
CA GLU A 321 8.46 7.11 -31.23
C GLU A 321 7.75 5.77 -31.56
N LYS A 322 8.50 4.83 -32.12
CA LYS A 322 8.14 3.42 -32.31
C LYS A 322 8.12 2.64 -31.00
N TYR A 323 8.91 3.02 -29.99
CA TYR A 323 9.06 2.25 -28.75
C TYR A 323 8.41 2.94 -27.55
N CYS A 324 7.81 2.14 -26.68
CA CYS A 324 7.07 2.54 -25.49
C CYS A 324 7.66 1.86 -24.25
N LEU A 325 7.48 2.50 -23.09
CA LEU A 325 7.62 1.84 -21.79
C LEU A 325 6.56 0.74 -21.71
N ASP A 326 6.99 -0.46 -21.39
CA ASP A 326 6.18 -1.67 -21.46
C ASP A 326 6.46 -2.57 -20.25
N VAL A 327 5.40 -3.21 -19.75
CA VAL A 327 5.52 -4.27 -18.74
C VAL A 327 5.80 -5.59 -19.43
N GLU A 328 6.95 -6.19 -19.12
CA GLU A 328 7.30 -7.50 -19.66
C GLU A 328 6.35 -8.59 -19.15
N LYS A 329 5.46 -9.04 -20.03
CA LYS A 329 4.38 -10.00 -19.76
C LYS A 329 4.82 -11.24 -18.97
N ASP A 330 5.92 -11.85 -19.40
CA ASP A 330 6.40 -13.12 -18.85
C ASP A 330 7.43 -12.92 -17.73
N SER A 331 7.68 -11.67 -17.32
CA SER A 331 8.60 -11.39 -16.23
C SER A 331 8.09 -11.96 -14.92
N GLN A 332 8.96 -12.75 -14.27
CA GLN A 332 8.71 -13.27 -12.93
C GLN A 332 9.17 -12.24 -11.89
N PRO A 333 8.50 -12.18 -10.72
CA PRO A 333 8.97 -11.37 -9.61
C PRO A 333 10.45 -11.60 -9.30
N GLY A 334 11.15 -10.54 -8.91
CA GLY A 334 12.58 -10.58 -8.62
C GLY A 334 12.90 -11.32 -7.32
N GLY A 335 14.04 -12.01 -7.30
CA GLY A 335 14.65 -12.50 -6.06
C GLY A 335 15.31 -11.38 -5.24
N PRO A 336 15.90 -11.70 -4.07
CA PRO A 336 16.36 -10.73 -3.04
C PRO A 336 17.50 -9.78 -3.46
N ASN A 337 17.94 -9.82 -4.72
CA ASN A 337 19.04 -9.01 -5.24
C ASN A 337 18.60 -7.61 -5.71
N LYS A 338 17.31 -7.26 -5.59
CA LYS A 338 16.78 -5.93 -5.86
C LYS A 338 16.16 -5.38 -4.57
N PRO A 339 16.51 -4.15 -4.14
CA PRO A 339 16.25 -3.63 -2.80
C PRO A 339 14.78 -3.41 -2.47
N TYR A 340 13.91 -3.28 -3.48
CA TYR A 340 12.49 -2.95 -3.28
C TYR A 340 11.55 -4.05 -3.78
N GLY A 341 12.06 -5.23 -4.15
CA GLY A 341 11.25 -6.37 -4.58
C GLY A 341 10.31 -6.05 -5.73
N TYR A 342 10.73 -6.35 -6.97
CA TYR A 342 9.87 -6.07 -8.12
C TYR A 342 8.90 -7.22 -8.44
N GLN A 343 7.67 -6.89 -8.82
CA GLN A 343 6.60 -7.78 -9.29
C GLN A 343 6.72 -8.09 -10.78
N ARG A 344 7.03 -7.07 -11.58
CA ARG A 344 7.24 -7.18 -13.03
C ARG A 344 8.39 -6.28 -13.47
N ARG A 345 9.09 -6.69 -14.52
CA ARG A 345 10.13 -5.85 -15.12
C ARG A 345 9.52 -4.90 -16.12
N LEU A 346 10.18 -3.75 -16.28
CA LEU A 346 9.89 -2.81 -17.35
C LEU A 346 10.91 -2.98 -18.48
N GLN A 347 10.47 -2.72 -19.70
CA GLN A 347 11.27 -2.81 -20.91
C GLN A 347 10.79 -1.81 -21.95
N ALA A 348 11.63 -1.52 -22.94
CA ALA A 348 11.18 -0.92 -24.18
C ALA A 348 10.53 -2.00 -25.04
N TRP A 349 9.35 -1.73 -25.57
CA TRP A 349 8.69 -2.58 -26.57
C TRP A 349 8.04 -1.73 -27.65
N GLU A 350 7.78 -2.29 -28.82
CA GLU A 350 7.07 -1.56 -29.87
C GLU A 350 5.71 -1.07 -29.35
N CYS A 351 5.42 0.20 -29.59
CA CYS A 351 4.18 0.81 -29.18
C CYS A 351 3.01 0.07 -29.84
N HIS A 352 2.11 -0.45 -29.00
CA HIS A 352 0.96 -1.19 -29.46
C HIS A 352 -0.14 -0.25 -29.97
N GLU A 353 -0.84 -0.67 -31.03
CA GLU A 353 -2.10 -0.05 -31.45
C GLU A 353 -3.23 -0.40 -30.46
N PRO A 354 -4.30 0.41 -30.35
CA PRO A 354 -5.38 0.19 -29.40
C PRO A 354 -6.04 -1.20 -29.43
N GLU A 355 -6.04 -1.86 -30.60
CA GLU A 355 -6.64 -3.19 -30.79
C GLU A 355 -5.70 -4.34 -30.40
N HIS A 356 -4.44 -4.06 -30.09
CA HIS A 356 -3.47 -5.09 -29.74
C HIS A 356 -3.82 -5.75 -28.39
N PRO A 357 -3.78 -7.09 -28.25
CA PRO A 357 -4.16 -7.76 -27.01
C PRO A 357 -3.31 -7.36 -25.79
N ASP A 358 -2.07 -6.94 -26.03
CA ASP A 358 -1.12 -6.54 -24.99
C ASP A 358 -1.02 -5.01 -24.82
N ILE A 359 -1.92 -4.21 -25.42
CA ILE A 359 -1.90 -2.73 -25.31
C ILE A 359 -1.87 -2.24 -23.86
N LYS A 360 -2.57 -2.96 -22.98
CA LYS A 360 -2.68 -2.65 -21.55
C LYS A 360 -1.35 -2.69 -20.81
N GLN A 361 -0.33 -3.38 -21.33
CA GLN A 361 1.03 -3.39 -20.75
C GLN A 361 1.73 -2.03 -20.86
N GLN A 362 1.23 -1.13 -21.71
CA GLN A 362 1.85 0.16 -22.01
C GLN A 362 1.03 1.35 -21.49
N TYR A 363 -0.05 1.08 -20.75
CA TYR A 363 -0.91 2.10 -20.18
C TYR A 363 -0.57 2.30 -18.71
N PHE A 364 -0.28 3.55 -18.38
CA PHE A 364 0.09 3.97 -17.05
C PHE A 364 -0.88 5.06 -16.55
N ARG A 365 -0.91 5.28 -15.24
CA ARG A 365 -1.62 6.38 -14.58
C ARG A 365 -0.68 7.06 -13.62
N TYR A 366 -0.92 8.33 -13.31
CA TYR A 366 -0.12 9.05 -12.33
C TYR A 366 -1.01 9.74 -11.30
N PHE A 367 -0.51 9.87 -10.08
CA PHE A 367 -1.07 10.79 -9.09
C PHE A 367 -0.13 11.97 -8.92
N VAL A 368 -0.70 13.18 -9.01
CA VAL A 368 0.02 14.41 -8.69
C VAL A 368 -0.10 14.62 -7.19
N GLU A 369 1.02 14.58 -6.48
CA GLU A 369 1.06 15.03 -5.10
C GLU A 369 1.12 16.56 -5.11
N HIS A 370 0.00 17.21 -4.78
CA HIS A 370 0.02 18.64 -4.56
C HIS A 370 0.59 18.90 -3.16
N ASP A 371 1.81 19.46 -3.11
CA ASP A 371 2.38 19.98 -1.86
C ASP A 371 1.42 21.05 -1.30
N SER A 372 0.61 20.66 -0.31
CA SER A 372 -0.20 21.57 0.46
C SER A 372 0.72 22.37 1.38
N LYS A 373 1.23 23.51 0.88
CA LYS A 373 1.93 24.52 1.69
C LYS A 373 1.01 25.20 2.69
#